data_AF-A0A524IYK6-F1
#
_entry.id   AF-A0A524IYK6-F1
#
_cell.length_a   1.000
_cell.length_b   1.000
_cell.length_c   1.000
_cell.angle_alpha   90.00
_cell.angle_beta   90.00
_cell.angle_gamma   90.00
#
_symmetry.space_group_name_H-M   'P 1'
#
loop_
_entity.id
_entity.type
_entity.pdbx_description
1 polymer ?
#
loop_
_entity_poly.entity_id
_entity_poly.type
_entity_poly.pdbx_seq_one_letter_code
_entity_poly.pdbx_strand_id
1 'polypeptide(L)' 'MGFKEWIIPQEKHFFSLLDQQASVVLEGAESLLDMVKDYNNVSEKRDRMKDIEHKGDDLVHT' A
#
# COMPACT_ATOMS: atom_id res chain seq x y z
N MET A 1 13.19 29.50 20.52
CA MET A 1 12.92 28.14 20.01
C MET A 1 12.08 27.44 21.05
N GLY A 2 10.82 27.19 20.71
CA GLY A 2 9.80 26.84 21.68
C GLY A 2 9.59 25.34 21.75
N PHE A 3 9.35 24.81 22.94
CA PHE A 3 9.07 23.39 23.25
C PHE A 3 8.02 22.74 22.33
N LYS A 4 7.14 23.54 21.71
CA LYS A 4 6.13 23.11 20.70
C LYS A 4 6.74 22.53 19.42
N GLU A 5 7.89 23.01 18.97
CA GLU A 5 8.55 22.54 17.74
C GLU A 5 9.22 21.16 17.92
N TRP A 6 9.43 20.74 19.18
CA TRP A 6 10.01 19.43 19.51
C TRP A 6 8.95 18.32 19.69
N ILE A 7 7.67 18.70 19.86
CA ILE A 7 6.55 17.78 20.11
C ILE A 7 5.76 17.47 18.82
N ILE A 8 5.85 18.32 17.78
CA ILE A 8 5.19 18.07 16.50
C ILE A 8 6.07 17.11 15.69
N PRO A 9 5.66 15.84 15.47
CA PRO A 9 6.38 14.95 14.58
C PRO A 9 6.42 15.58 13.19
N GLN A 10 7.51 15.39 12.45
CA GLN A 10 7.68 15.91 11.09
C GLN A 10 6.57 15.35 10.16
N GLU A 11 5.41 16.01 10.11
CA GLU A 11 4.14 15.54 9.54
C GLU A 11 4.22 15.07 8.07
N LYS A 12 5.27 15.44 7.33
CA LYS A 12 5.44 15.07 5.92
C LYS A 12 5.67 13.57 5.70
N HIS A 13 6.30 12.87 6.65
CA HIS A 13 6.57 11.44 6.46
C HIS A 13 5.29 10.61 6.57
N PHE A 14 4.38 10.99 7.48
CA PHE A 14 3.12 10.28 7.67
C PHE A 14 2.21 10.36 6.44
N PHE A 15 2.08 11.53 5.82
CA PHE A 15 1.34 11.67 4.57
C PHE A 15 1.96 10.86 3.42
N SER A 16 3.29 10.73 3.39
CA SER A 16 3.97 9.88 2.41
C SER A 16 3.66 8.39 2.64
N LEU A 17 3.61 7.93 3.90
CA LEU A 17 3.22 6.55 4.22
C LEU A 17 1.76 6.27 3.83
N LEU A 18 0.86 7.23 4.08
CA LEU A 18 -0.54 7.13 3.65
C LEU A 18 -0.67 7.06 2.12
N ASP A 19 0.08 7.86 1.38
CA ASP A 19 0.08 7.86 -0.09
C ASP A 19 0.63 6.53 -0.65
N GLN A 20 1.69 6.00 -0.04
CA GLN A 20 2.24 4.69 -0.37
C GLN A 20 1.24 3.56 -0.10
N GLN A 21 0.56 3.57 1.06
CA GLN A 21 -0.51 2.62 1.36
C GLN A 21 -1.65 2.71 0.36
N ALA A 22 -2.15 3.92 0.08
CA ALA A 22 -3.24 4.13 -0.86
C ALA A 22 -2.87 3.61 -2.26
N SER A 23 -1.63 3.81 -2.68
CA SER A 23 -1.10 3.29 -3.95
C SER A 23 -1.08 1.76 -3.99
N VAL A 24 -0.67 1.09 -2.91
CA VAL A 24 -0.68 -0.39 -2.83
C VAL A 24 -2.12 -0.94 -2.83
N VAL A 25 -3.05 -0.28 -2.14
CA VAL A 25 -4.47 -0.66 -2.16
C VAL A 25 -5.05 -0.52 -3.57
N LEU A 26 -4.72 0.56 -4.28
CA LEU A 26 -5.13 0.74 -5.67
C LEU A 26 -4.56 -0.36 -6.57
N GLU A 27 -3.28 -0.69 -6.43
CA GLU A 27 -2.63 -1.78 -7.16
C GLU A 27 -3.33 -3.13 -6.92
N GLY A 28 -3.72 -3.41 -5.68
CA GLY A 28 -4.49 -4.61 -5.33
C GLY A 28 -5.88 -4.63 -5.95
N ALA A 29 -6.59 -3.49 -5.94
CA ALA A 29 -7.90 -3.36 -6.55
C ALA A 29 -7.87 -3.52 -8.08
N GLU A 30 -6.86 -2.97 -8.75
CA GLU A 30 -6.64 -3.13 -10.18
C GLU A 30 -6.31 -4.60 -10.53
N SER A 31 -5.49 -5.27 -9.72
CA SER A 31 -5.17 -6.69 -9.89
C SER A 31 -6.42 -7.59 -9.74
N LEU A 32 -7.27 -7.30 -8.74
CA LEU A 32 -8.54 -8.01 -8.58
C LEU A 32 -9.49 -7.75 -9.76
N LEU A 33 -9.57 -6.49 -10.22
CA LEU A 33 -10.38 -6.12 -11.39
C LEU A 33 -9.93 -6.86 -12.65
N ASP A 34 -8.62 -6.98 -12.87
CA ASP A 34 -8.04 -7.73 -13.97
C ASP A 34 -8.40 -9.22 -13.89
N MET A 35 -8.30 -9.84 -12.71
CA MET A 35 -8.69 -11.24 -12.51
C MET A 35 -10.18 -11.49 -12.79
N VAL A 36 -11.05 -10.56 -12.38
CA VAL A 36 -12.50 -10.69 -12.57
C VAL A 36 -12.93 -10.40 -14.01
N LYS A 37 -12.27 -9.45 -14.70
CA LYS A 37 -12.55 -9.14 -16.10
C LYS A 37 -11.97 -10.18 -17.06
N ASP A 38 -10.80 -10.73 -16.74
CA ASP A 38 -10.10 -11.74 -17.50
C ASP A 38 -9.73 -12.92 -16.59
N TYR A 39 -10.59 -13.93 -16.57
CA TYR A 39 -10.48 -15.09 -15.68
C TYR A 39 -9.52 -16.18 -16.21
N ASN A 40 -8.44 -15.77 -16.88
CA ASN A 40 -7.35 -16.65 -17.29
C ASN A 40 -6.19 -16.58 -16.28
N ASN A 41 -5.35 -17.62 -16.26
CA ASN A 41 -4.14 -17.67 -15.43
C ASN A 41 -4.38 -17.34 -13.95
N VAL A 42 -5.51 -17.77 -13.39
CA VAL A 42 -6.01 -17.36 -12.07
C VAL A 42 -4.99 -17.63 -10.95
N SER A 43 -4.21 -18.71 -11.02
CA SER A 43 -3.17 -18.99 -10.03
C SER A 43 -2.09 -17.90 -10.02
N GLU A 44 -1.63 -17.47 -11.18
CA GLU A 44 -0.60 -16.44 -11.32
C GLU A 44 -1.14 -15.08 -10.85
N LYS A 45 -2.39 -14.75 -11.23
CA LYS A 45 -3.06 -13.52 -10.77
C LYS A 45 -3.27 -13.51 -9.25
N ARG A 46 -3.60 -14.67 -8.65
CA ARG A 46 -3.67 -14.84 -7.19
C ARG A 46 -2.31 -14.59 -6.54
N ASP A 47 -1.25 -15.21 -7.06
CA ASP A 47 0.10 -15.08 -6.48
C ASP A 47 0.57 -13.63 -6.52
N ARG A 48 0.32 -12.93 -7.63
CA ARG A 48 0.54 -11.48 -7.74
C ARG A 48 -0.24 -10.68 -6.69
N MET A 49 -1.52 -10.99 -6.46
CA MET A 49 -2.31 -10.30 -5.42
C MET A 49 -1.73 -10.53 -4.02
N LYS A 50 -1.17 -11.72 -3.76
CA LYS A 50 -0.52 -12.02 -2.48
C LYS A 50 0.79 -11.25 -2.30
N ASP A 51 1.57 -11.07 -3.37
CA ASP A 51 2.77 -10.25 -3.32
C ASP A 51 2.44 -8.76 -3.05
N ILE A 52 1.34 -8.26 -3.64
CA ILE A 52 0.84 -6.90 -3.37
C ILE A 52 0.39 -6.75 -1.92
N GLU A 53 -0.26 -7.76 -1.35
CA GLU A 53 -0.66 -7.77 0.06
C GLU A 53 0.56 -7.75 0.99
N HIS A 54 1.56 -8.58 0.75
CA HIS A 54 2.81 -8.59 1.50
C HIS A 54 3.53 -7.23 1.45
N LYS A 55 3.57 -6.58 0.29
CA LYS A 55 4.10 -5.21 0.14
C LYS A 55 3.33 -4.20 1.00
N GLY A 56 2.01 -4.35 1.13
CA GLY A 56 1.18 -3.50 1.99
C GLY A 56 1.50 -3.69 3.47
N ASP A 57 1.69 -4.94 3.90
CA ASP A 57 2.08 -5.27 5.27
C ASP A 57 3.48 -4.73 5.62
N ASP A 58 4.45 -4.85 4.70
CA ASP A 58 5.82 -4.33 4.90
C ASP A 58 5.84 -2.81 5.13
N LEU A 59 4.95 -2.06 4.47
CA LEU A 59 4.80 -0.61 4.65
C LEU A 59 4.29 -0.21 6.05
N VAL A 60 3.63 -1.12 6.77
CA VAL A 60 3.11 -0.89 8.13
C VAL A 60 4.12 -1.31 9.20
N HIS A 61 5.02 -2.24 8.86
CA HIS A 61 5.99 -2.79 9.79
C HIS A 61 7.33 -2.03 9.82
N THR A 62 7.52 -1.02 8.97
CA THR A 62 8.75 -0.20 8.85
C THR A 62 8.53 1.22 9.34
#